data_AF-A0A6P4E4U4-F1
#
_entry.id   AF-A0A6P4E4U4-F1
#
_cell.length_a   1.000
_cell.length_b   1.000
_cell.length_c   1.000
_cell.angle_alpha   90.00
_cell.angle_beta   90.00
_cell.angle_gamma   90.00
#
_symmetry.space_group_name_H-M   'P 1'
#
loop_
_entity.id
_entity.type
_entity.pdbx_description
1 polymer ?
#
loop_
_entity_poly.entity_id
_entity_poly.type
_entity_poly.pdbx_seq_one_letter_code
_entity_poly.pdbx_strand_id
1 'polypeptide(L)'
;MCQLNPLRYCLAPVATAFAGVTRTYQLAYCHTVLERNARRKLATVYGHDKSMPEETAETFFPFDPYLLKISKKYIEANYVVYQSNDTEDYVHSSAEDRLSRKRRDSEMVEEDEFIILDKRQKYLEISKSQDFDKQY
;
A
#
# COMPACT_ATOMS: atom_id res chain seq x y z
N MET A 1 16.20 5.32 -10.22
CA MET A 1 14.95 6.04 -9.87
C MET A 1 15.19 7.54 -10.03
N CYS A 2 14.21 8.29 -10.53
CA CYS A 2 14.36 9.73 -10.73
C CYS A 2 14.52 10.46 -9.39
N GLN A 3 15.28 11.57 -9.40
CA GLN A 3 15.52 12.37 -8.20
C GLN A 3 14.26 13.11 -7.71
N LEU A 4 13.32 13.38 -8.63
CA LEU A 4 12.14 14.22 -8.36
C LEU A 4 11.00 13.47 -7.64
N ASN A 5 10.91 12.13 -7.78
CA ASN A 5 9.90 11.29 -7.12
C ASN A 5 8.48 11.88 -7.12
N PRO A 6 7.84 12.00 -8.30
CA PRO A 6 6.54 12.66 -8.44
C PRO A 6 5.43 11.99 -7.60
N LEU A 7 5.51 10.67 -7.39
CA LEU A 7 4.56 9.91 -6.55
C LEU A 7 4.53 10.37 -5.09
N ARG A 8 5.54 11.13 -4.62
CA ARG A 8 5.55 11.73 -3.28
C ARG A 8 4.57 12.89 -3.14
N TYR A 9 4.26 13.56 -4.25
CA TYR A 9 3.45 14.78 -4.29
C TYR A 9 2.02 14.50 -4.77
N CYS A 10 1.77 13.35 -5.39
CA CYS A 10 0.42 12.91 -5.75
C CYS A 10 -0.41 12.57 -4.51
N LEU A 11 -1.73 12.78 -4.60
CA LEU A 11 -2.67 12.26 -3.61
C LEU A 11 -2.54 10.74 -3.49
N ALA A 12 -2.55 10.23 -2.26
CA ALA A 12 -2.36 8.81 -2.00
C ALA A 12 -3.34 7.89 -2.77
N PRO A 13 -4.65 8.20 -2.87
CA PRO A 13 -5.57 7.39 -3.67
C PRO A 13 -5.19 7.35 -5.16
N VAL A 14 -4.81 8.50 -5.73
CA VAL A 14 -4.42 8.62 -7.15
C VAL A 14 -3.13 7.86 -7.43
N ALA A 15 -2.12 8.02 -6.57
CA ALA A 15 -0.84 7.32 -6.71
C ALA A 15 -0.99 5.80 -6.58
N THR A 16 -1.89 5.35 -5.70
CA THR A 16 -2.20 3.93 -5.49
C THR A 16 -2.95 3.34 -6.69
N ALA A 17 -3.97 4.03 -7.20
CA ALA A 17 -4.68 3.62 -8.41
C ALA A 17 -3.74 3.56 -9.62
N PHE A 18 -2.87 4.56 -9.79
CA PHE A 18 -1.84 4.56 -10.82
C PHE A 18 -0.89 3.35 -10.72
N ALA A 19 -0.44 3.01 -9.51
CA ALA A 19 0.41 1.83 -9.29
C ALA A 19 -0.33 0.52 -9.64
N GLY A 20 -1.62 0.42 -9.30
CA GLY A 20 -2.45 -0.74 -9.67
C GLY A 20 -2.56 -0.88 -11.19
N VAL A 21 -2.97 0.19 -11.89
CA VAL A 21 -3.11 0.18 -13.35
C VAL A 21 -1.78 -0.16 -14.04
N THR A 22 -0.69 0.51 -13.67
CA THR A 22 0.62 0.26 -14.29
C THR A 22 1.17 -1.13 -14.01
N ARG A 23 0.87 -1.74 -12.85
CA ARG A 23 1.19 -3.14 -12.56
C ARG A 23 0.42 -4.08 -13.47
N THR A 24 -0.90 -3.90 -13.60
CA THR A 24 -1.77 -4.77 -14.40
C THR A 24 -1.33 -4.83 -15.86
N TYR A 25 -0.89 -3.70 -16.41
CA TYR A 25 -0.39 -3.62 -17.80
C TYR A 25 1.14 -3.76 -17.91
N GLN A 26 1.83 -4.11 -16.82
CA GLN A 26 3.30 -4.30 -16.77
C GLN A 26 4.10 -3.09 -17.29
N LEU A 27 3.57 -1.88 -17.11
CA LEU A 27 4.20 -0.62 -17.56
C LEU A 27 5.23 -0.12 -16.54
N ALA A 28 4.91 -0.23 -15.25
CA ALA A 28 5.78 0.20 -14.15
C ALA A 28 5.40 -0.50 -12.83
N TYR A 29 6.38 -0.66 -11.95
CA TYR A 29 6.20 -1.26 -10.63
C TYR A 29 6.46 -0.22 -9.53
N CYS A 30 5.39 0.45 -9.10
CA CYS A 30 5.51 1.63 -8.23
C CYS A 30 5.36 1.33 -6.73
N HIS A 31 4.92 0.13 -6.34
CA HIS A 31 4.57 -0.20 -4.95
C HIS A 31 5.72 0.02 -3.96
N THR A 32 6.94 -0.40 -4.29
CA THR A 32 8.11 -0.22 -3.41
C THR A 32 8.48 1.26 -3.23
N VAL A 33 8.24 2.09 -4.25
CA VAL A 33 8.43 3.54 -4.18
C VAL A 33 7.38 4.18 -3.27
N LEU A 34 6.11 3.78 -3.43
CA LEU A 34 5.01 4.26 -2.57
C LEU A 34 5.23 3.88 -1.11
N GLU A 35 5.62 2.64 -0.83
CA GLU A 35 5.92 2.17 0.52
C GLU A 35 7.08 2.97 1.15
N ARG A 36 8.15 3.19 0.39
CA ARG A 36 9.27 4.02 0.83
C ARG A 36 8.84 5.46 1.11
N ASN A 37 7.96 6.03 0.30
CA ASN A 37 7.43 7.39 0.49
C ASN A 37 6.61 7.48 1.79
N ALA A 38 5.76 6.49 2.06
CA ALA A 38 4.96 6.41 3.29
C ALA A 38 5.86 6.31 4.54
N ARG A 39 6.87 5.44 4.53
CA ARG A 39 7.82 5.29 5.65
C ARG A 39 8.60 6.57 5.93
N ARG A 40 9.00 7.31 4.90
CA ARG A 40 9.68 8.62 5.05
C ARG A 40 8.76 9.68 5.67
N LYS A 41 7.48 9.71 5.29
CA LYS A 41 6.47 10.60 5.91
C LYS A 41 6.35 10.30 7.41
N LEU A 42 6.28 9.02 7.80
CA LEU A 42 6.23 8.60 9.22
C LEU A 42 7.50 8.97 10.00
N ALA A 43 8.69 8.70 9.46
CA ALA A 43 9.97 9.00 10.13
C ALA A 43 10.16 10.50 10.43
N THR A 44 9.55 11.37 9.63
CA THR A 44 9.64 12.84 9.78
C THR A 44 8.74 13.34 10.90
N VAL A 45 7.65 12.63 11.23
CA VAL A 45 6.72 13.00 12.32
C VAL A 45 7.34 12.79 13.71
N TYR A 46 8.25 11.83 13.84
CA TYR A 46 8.91 11.50 15.11
C TYR A 46 10.32 12.13 15.26
N GLY A 47 10.83 12.78 14.21
CA GLY A 47 12.12 13.46 14.21
C GLY A 47 11.94 14.99 14.21
N HIS A 48 12.43 15.64 15.26
CA HIS A 48 12.46 17.08 15.54
C HIS A 48 12.44 18.03 14.30
N ASP A 49 11.50 18.99 14.32
CA ASP A 49 11.56 20.38 13.78
C ASP A 49 11.75 20.66 12.29
N LYS A 50 11.33 19.78 11.39
CA LYS A 50 11.08 20.20 9.99
C LYS A 50 9.71 19.74 9.56
N SER A 51 8.69 20.57 9.80
CA SER A 51 7.44 20.48 9.06
C SER A 51 7.78 20.64 7.58
N MET A 52 7.89 19.52 6.86
CA MET A 52 7.84 19.57 5.41
C MET A 52 6.48 20.14 5.04
N PRO A 53 6.41 21.19 4.19
CA PRO A 53 5.13 21.66 3.70
C PRO A 53 4.42 20.47 3.06
N GLU A 54 3.14 20.29 3.38
CA GLU A 54 2.31 19.25 2.78
C GLU A 54 2.02 19.66 1.34
N GLU A 55 3.01 19.48 0.47
CA GLU A 55 2.93 19.77 -0.97
C GLU A 55 2.23 18.60 -1.68
N THR A 56 1.11 18.12 -1.15
CA THR A 56 0.25 17.26 -1.96
C THR A 56 -0.42 18.10 -3.03
N ALA A 57 -0.51 17.58 -4.25
CA ALA A 57 -1.27 18.20 -5.32
C ALA A 57 -2.71 18.50 -4.88
N GLU A 58 -3.34 19.47 -5.53
CA GLU A 58 -4.70 19.91 -5.22
C GLU A 58 -5.70 18.74 -5.22
N THR A 59 -6.60 18.75 -4.24
CA THR A 59 -7.66 17.74 -4.05
C THR A 59 -8.91 18.02 -4.89
N PHE A 60 -8.89 19.05 -5.73
CA PHE A 60 -10.03 19.46 -6.54
C PHE A 60 -10.01 18.78 -7.91
N PHE A 61 -11.00 17.93 -8.17
CA PHE A 61 -11.23 17.31 -9.46
C PHE A 61 -12.50 17.90 -10.09
N PRO A 62 -12.39 18.75 -11.13
CA PRO A 62 -13.54 19.50 -11.67
C PRO A 62 -14.62 18.61 -12.31
N PHE A 63 -14.30 17.35 -12.60
CA PHE A 63 -15.20 16.37 -13.21
C PHE A 63 -15.49 15.19 -12.27
N ASP A 64 -15.39 15.41 -10.97
CA ASP A 64 -15.97 14.48 -10.00
C ASP A 64 -17.48 14.30 -10.24
N PRO A 65 -18.09 13.21 -9.71
CA PRO A 65 -19.47 12.87 -9.97
C PRO A 65 -20.43 14.04 -9.75
N TYR A 66 -21.23 14.34 -10.78
CA TYR A 66 -22.16 15.45 -10.75
C TYR A 66 -23.38 15.13 -9.89
N LEU A 67 -23.58 15.90 -8.83
CA LEU A 67 -24.55 15.60 -7.78
C LEU A 67 -25.97 16.15 -8.05
N LEU A 68 -26.11 17.17 -8.89
CA LEU A 68 -27.39 17.85 -9.08
C LEU A 68 -28.34 17.05 -9.98
N LYS A 69 -29.37 16.45 -9.38
CA LYS A 69 -30.31 15.52 -10.04
C LYS A 69 -30.98 16.10 -11.30
N ILE A 70 -31.41 17.36 -11.26
CA ILE A 70 -32.20 17.99 -12.34
C ILE A 70 -31.32 18.28 -13.56
N SER A 71 -30.11 18.78 -13.35
CA SER A 71 -29.18 19.18 -14.41
C SER A 71 -28.26 18.04 -14.85
N LYS A 72 -28.17 16.94 -14.10
CA LYS A 72 -27.34 15.78 -14.43
C LYS A 72 -27.60 15.25 -15.85
N LYS A 73 -28.87 15.23 -16.26
CA LYS A 73 -29.31 14.75 -17.58
C LYS A 73 -28.63 15.45 -18.76
N TYR A 74 -28.13 16.68 -18.58
CA TYR A 74 -27.48 17.44 -19.65
C TYR A 74 -26.02 17.02 -19.89
N ILE A 75 -25.38 16.41 -18.90
CA ILE A 75 -23.96 16.01 -18.99
C ILE A 75 -23.77 14.49 -18.99
N GLU A 76 -24.79 13.73 -18.57
CA GLU A 76 -24.69 12.28 -18.33
C GLU A 76 -24.20 11.50 -19.56
N ALA A 77 -24.66 11.87 -20.76
CA ALA A 77 -24.22 11.24 -22.00
C ALA A 77 -22.72 11.38 -22.30
N ASN A 78 -22.06 12.40 -21.74
CA ASN A 78 -20.64 12.70 -21.94
C ASN A 78 -19.80 12.41 -20.69
N TYR A 79 -20.42 11.96 -19.60
CA TYR A 79 -19.74 11.73 -18.33
C TYR A 79 -19.15 10.32 -18.30
N VAL A 80 -17.82 10.22 -18.18
CA VAL A 80 -17.13 8.95 -18.01
C VAL A 80 -17.10 8.60 -16.52
N VAL A 81 -17.90 7.61 -16.13
CA VAL A 81 -17.92 7.09 -14.76
C VAL A 81 -16.64 6.30 -14.51
N TYR A 82 -15.95 6.60 -13.41
CA TYR A 82 -14.80 5.81 -12.96
C TYR A 82 -15.20 4.37 -12.68
N GLN A 83 -14.46 3.41 -13.24
CA GLN A 83 -14.62 1.98 -12.99
C GLN A 83 -13.36 1.52 -12.25
N SER A 84 -13.50 1.11 -10.99
CA SER A 84 -12.41 0.40 -10.32
C SER A 84 -12.27 -0.95 -10.99
N ASN A 85 -11.18 -1.14 -11.73
CA ASN A 85 -10.76 -2.48 -12.11
C ASN A 85 -10.24 -3.14 -10.84
N ASP A 86 -11.14 -3.68 -10.03
CA ASP A 86 -10.82 -4.57 -8.93
C ASP A 86 -10.30 -5.87 -9.53
N THR A 87 -9.08 -5.85 -10.07
CA THR A 87 -8.29 -7.08 -10.18
C THR A 87 -7.94 -7.46 -8.76
N GLU A 88 -8.81 -8.27 -8.19
CA GLU A 88 -8.69 -8.97 -6.93
C GLU A 88 -7.29 -9.57 -6.77
N ASP A 89 -6.47 -8.94 -5.94
CA ASP A 89 -5.21 -9.49 -5.42
C ASP A 89 -4.83 -8.83 -4.08
N TYR A 90 -5.77 -8.14 -3.42
CA TYR A 90 -5.55 -7.53 -2.11
C TYR A 90 -6.83 -7.54 -1.25
N VAL A 91 -7.27 -8.74 -0.87
CA VAL A 91 -8.12 -8.89 0.32
C VAL A 91 -7.21 -8.78 1.54
N HIS A 92 -7.28 -7.68 2.28
CA HIS A 92 -7.81 -7.66 3.65
C HIS A 92 -7.59 -6.30 4.33
N SER A 93 -8.64 -5.48 4.35
CA SER A 93 -8.99 -4.70 5.53
C SER A 93 -10.48 -4.41 5.44
N SER A 94 -11.27 -5.39 5.88
CA SER A 94 -12.71 -5.23 6.06
C SER A 94 -12.98 -4.04 6.97
N ALA A 95 -13.58 -3.01 6.39
CA ALA A 95 -14.21 -1.93 7.13
C ALA A 95 -15.56 -2.43 7.66
N GLU A 96 -15.56 -2.97 8.89
CA GLU A 96 -16.79 -3.07 9.67
C GLU A 96 -16.58 -2.52 11.09
N ASP A 97 -17.38 -1.50 11.37
CA ASP A 97 -17.92 -1.03 12.64
C ASP A 97 -16.98 -0.52 13.77
N ARG A 98 -16.97 0.81 13.92
CA ARG A 98 -16.47 1.50 15.12
C ARG A 98 -17.54 1.53 16.20
N LEU A 99 -17.69 0.45 16.96
CA LEU A 99 -18.41 0.47 18.24
C LEU A 99 -17.58 -0.14 19.38
N SER A 100 -17.31 0.71 20.37
CA SER A 100 -16.91 0.42 21.76
C SER A 100 -15.60 -0.35 22.02
N ARG A 101 -14.57 0.37 22.48
CA ARG A 101 -13.34 -0.20 23.05
C ARG A 101 -13.68 -0.91 24.38
N LYS A 102 -13.81 -2.24 24.36
CA LYS A 102 -13.69 -3.06 25.56
C LYS A 102 -12.42 -3.90 25.47
N ARG A 103 -11.45 -3.56 26.33
CA ARG A 103 -10.19 -4.30 26.51
C ARG A 103 -10.52 -5.76 26.84
N ARG A 104 -10.06 -6.68 25.99
CA ARG A 104 -9.91 -8.09 26.36
C ARG A 104 -8.76 -8.71 25.55
N ASP A 105 -7.99 -9.49 26.28
CA ASP A 105 -6.78 -10.25 25.97
C ASP A 105 -6.67 -10.77 24.53
N SER A 106 -5.51 -10.57 23.89
CA SER A 106 -5.22 -11.11 22.56
C SER A 106 -4.20 -12.25 22.71
N GLU A 107 -4.69 -13.47 22.54
CA GLU A 107 -3.85 -14.65 22.30
C GLU A 107 -3.09 -14.46 20.97
N MET A 108 -1.82 -14.87 20.97
CA MET A 108 -0.89 -14.71 19.86
C MET A 108 -1.32 -15.59 18.68
N VAL A 109 -1.74 -14.97 17.58
CA VAL A 109 -2.03 -15.67 16.32
C VAL A 109 -0.70 -15.92 15.59
N GLU A 110 -0.55 -17.20 15.26
CA GLU A 110 0.53 -17.94 14.59
C GLU A 110 1.35 -17.18 13.53
N GLU A 111 2.66 -17.45 13.56
CA GLU A 111 3.71 -16.91 12.72
C GLU A 111 3.51 -17.24 11.22
N ASP A 112 3.75 -16.25 10.35
CA ASP A 112 3.71 -16.37 8.90
C ASP A 112 4.49 -17.60 8.37
N GLU A 113 3.79 -18.53 7.70
CA GLU A 113 4.33 -19.78 7.10
C GLU A 113 5.58 -19.55 6.24
N PHE A 114 5.71 -18.37 5.64
CA PHE A 114 6.86 -17.98 4.81
C PHE A 114 8.18 -17.95 5.61
N ILE A 115 8.14 -17.62 6.90
CA ILE A 115 9.33 -17.49 7.76
C ILE A 115 9.83 -18.87 8.24
N ILE A 116 8.93 -19.86 8.34
CA ILE A 116 9.27 -21.21 8.80
C ILE A 116 10.11 -21.96 7.75
N LEU A 117 9.82 -21.75 6.47
CA LEU A 117 10.51 -22.43 5.37
C LEU A 117 12.00 -22.05 5.31
N ASP A 118 12.30 -20.75 5.46
CA ASP A 118 13.66 -20.22 5.42
C ASP A 118 14.48 -20.64 6.66
N LYS A 119 13.85 -20.64 7.85
CA LYS A 119 14.49 -21.19 9.07
C LYS A 119 14.82 -22.67 8.91
N ARG A 120 13.91 -23.48 8.35
CA ARG A 120 14.12 -24.93 8.19
C ARG A 120 15.24 -25.25 7.20
N GLN A 121 15.39 -24.48 6.12
CA GLN A 121 16.53 -24.59 5.21
C GLN A 121 17.84 -24.23 5.90
N LYS A 122 17.86 -23.14 6.67
CA LYS A 122 19.04 -22.70 7.41
C LYS A 122 19.50 -23.72 8.46
N TYR A 123 18.58 -24.35 9.19
CA TYR A 123 18.91 -25.41 10.15
C TYR A 123 19.45 -26.69 9.48
N LEU A 124 18.96 -27.01 8.27
CA LEU A 124 19.44 -28.15 7.50
C LEU A 124 20.86 -27.92 6.96
N GLU A 125 21.19 -26.70 6.55
CA GLU A 125 22.54 -26.32 6.11
C GLU A 125 23.55 -26.32 7.27
N ILE A 126 23.13 -25.85 8.45
CA ILE A 126 23.98 -25.86 9.67
C ILE A 126 24.25 -27.29 10.15
N SER A 127 23.24 -28.17 10.11
CA SER A 127 23.40 -29.57 10.54
C SER A 127 24.34 -30.35 9.61
N LYS A 128 24.23 -30.13 8.30
CA LYS A 128 25.14 -30.74 7.31
C LYS A 128 26.59 -30.28 7.49
N SER A 129 26.81 -29.04 7.92
CA SER A 129 28.16 -28.50 8.14
C SER A 129 28.83 -29.10 9.38
N GLN A 130 28.07 -29.43 10.43
CA GLN A 130 28.60 -30.03 11.66
C GLN A 130 28.96 -31.52 11.53
N ASP A 131 28.35 -32.24 10.58
CA ASP A 131 28.66 -33.65 10.34
C ASP A 131 29.99 -33.84 9.60
N PHE A 132 30.48 -32.84 8.87
CA PHE A 132 31.80 -32.87 8.22
C PHE A 132 32.96 -32.66 9.20
N ASP A 133 32.75 -31.96 10.31
CA ASP A 133 33.79 -31.69 11.32
C ASP A 133 34.01 -32.83 12.32
N LYS A 134 33.21 -33.90 12.27
CA LYS A 134 33.34 -35.07 13.17
C LYS A 134 34.08 -36.27 12.56
N GLN A 135 34.64 -36.13 11.37
CA GLN A 135 35.32 -37.21 10.65
C GLN A 135 36.84 -37.04 10.50
N TYR A 136 37.47 -36.17 11.30
CA TYR A 136 38.92 -36.14 11.52
C TYR A 136 39.27 -36.05 12.99
#